data_AF-A0A1E4FG14-F1
#
_entry.id   AF-A0A1E4FG14-F1
#
_cell.length_a   1.000
_cell.length_b   1.000
_cell.length_c   1.000
_cell.angle_alpha   90.00
_cell.angle_beta   90.00
_cell.angle_gamma   90.00
#
_symmetry.space_group_name_H-M   'P 1'
#
loop_
_entity.id
_entity.type
_entity.pdbx_description
1 polymer ?
#
loop_
_entity_poly.entity_id
_entity_poly.type
_entity_poly.pdbx_seq_one_letter_code
_entity_poly.pdbx_strand_id
1 'polypeptide(L)'
;MKAMRRGFSLIEVLFASGVAAIGLLTLLGALLSIQRASLKTADSERAAALADQLVERTVREVARRENEAFWAAPQDAVWKTGDEGDFHYELKSQAIMARAGGALGQSTGASDNNLRRLTVKVWWWSTEAGSRQGYGNLQVHTSRLINRTRIGN
;
A
#
# COMPACT_ATOMS: atom_id res chain seq x y z
N MET A 1 -39.51 -50.35 -32.89
CA MET A 1 -38.11 -49.91 -33.10
C MET A 1 -37.37 -50.00 -31.76
N LYS A 2 -36.43 -50.95 -31.62
CA LYS A 2 -35.60 -51.09 -30.41
C LYS A 2 -34.50 -50.02 -30.44
N ALA A 3 -34.50 -49.09 -29.51
CA ALA A 3 -33.38 -48.18 -29.31
C ALA A 3 -32.16 -49.00 -28.85
N MET A 4 -31.11 -49.06 -29.67
CA MET A 4 -29.82 -49.62 -29.24
C MET A 4 -29.26 -48.72 -28.13
N ARG A 5 -29.25 -49.22 -26.89
CA ARG A 5 -28.49 -48.59 -25.80
C ARG A 5 -27.01 -48.79 -26.07
N ARG A 6 -26.35 -47.78 -26.64
CA ARG A 6 -24.88 -47.72 -26.69
C ARG A 6 -24.38 -47.38 -25.29
N GLY A 7 -23.78 -48.35 -24.62
CA GLY A 7 -23.06 -48.12 -23.36
C GLY A 7 -21.71 -47.46 -23.63
N PHE A 8 -21.19 -46.71 -22.66
CA PHE A 8 -19.83 -46.18 -22.71
C PHE A 8 -18.81 -47.29 -22.49
N SER A 9 -17.71 -47.24 -23.24
CA SER A 9 -16.58 -48.12 -22.99
C SER A 9 -15.84 -47.71 -21.71
N LEU A 10 -15.19 -48.67 -21.05
CA LEU A 10 -14.39 -48.41 -19.85
C LEU A 10 -13.33 -47.33 -20.07
N ILE A 11 -12.71 -47.31 -21.26
CA ILE A 11 -11.68 -46.34 -21.60
C ILE A 11 -12.25 -44.92 -21.74
N GLU A 12 -13.46 -44.76 -22.29
CA GLU A 12 -14.14 -43.46 -22.35
C GLU A 12 -14.47 -42.94 -20.95
N VAL A 13 -14.92 -43.82 -20.04
CA VAL A 13 -15.20 -43.44 -18.65
C VAL A 13 -13.93 -43.03 -17.92
N LEU A 14 -12.84 -43.80 -18.08
CA LEU A 14 -11.55 -43.45 -17.48
C LEU A 14 -11.01 -42.13 -18.02
N PHE A 15 -11.07 -41.92 -19.33
CA PHE A 15 -10.62 -40.67 -19.95
C PHE A 15 -11.47 -39.48 -19.49
N ALA A 16 -12.80 -39.61 -19.51
CA ALA A 16 -13.71 -38.58 -19.02
C ALA A 16 -13.44 -38.23 -17.54
N SER A 17 -13.20 -39.24 -16.71
CA SER A 17 -12.85 -39.03 -15.29
C SER A 17 -11.51 -38.31 -15.11
N GLY A 18 -10.51 -38.64 -15.94
CA GLY A 18 -9.21 -37.97 -15.91
C GLY A 18 -9.31 -36.51 -16.32
N VAL A 19 -10.05 -36.22 -17.40
CA VAL A 19 -10.32 -34.85 -17.85
C VAL A 19 -11.10 -34.06 -16.78
N ALA A 20 -12.11 -34.69 -16.17
CA ALA A 20 -12.87 -34.06 -15.08
C ALA A 20 -11.99 -33.76 -13.87
N ALA A 21 -11.10 -34.68 -13.48
CA ALA A 21 -10.16 -34.47 -12.37
C ALA A 21 -9.19 -33.31 -12.64
N ILE A 22 -8.63 -33.23 -13.85
CA ILE A 22 -7.77 -32.11 -14.26
C ILE A 22 -8.55 -30.80 -14.20
N GLY A 23 -9.78 -30.78 -14.75
CA GLY A 23 -10.65 -29.60 -14.72
C GLY A 23 -10.95 -29.13 -13.29
N LEU A 24 -11.23 -30.05 -12.36
CA LEU A 24 -11.44 -29.74 -10.94
C LEU A 24 -10.19 -29.15 -10.29
N LEU A 25 -9.00 -29.71 -10.55
CA LEU A 25 -7.75 -29.19 -10.02
C LEU A 25 -7.45 -27.78 -10.57
N THR A 26 -7.69 -27.55 -11.85
CA THR A 26 -7.54 -26.22 -12.47
C THR A 26 -8.50 -25.21 -11.85
N LEU A 27 -9.76 -25.61 -11.62
CA LEU A 27 -10.77 -24.77 -10.99
C LEU A 27 -10.38 -24.40 -9.55
N LEU A 28 -9.90 -25.37 -8.77
CA LEU A 28 -9.40 -25.12 -7.41
C LEU A 28 -8.22 -24.16 -7.41
N GLY A 29 -7.27 -24.33 -8.34
CA GLY A 29 -6.15 -23.41 -8.51
C GLY A 29 -6.60 -21.98 -8.83
N ALA A 30 -7.59 -21.84 -9.72
CA ALA A 30 -8.15 -20.54 -10.08
C ALA A 30 -8.88 -19.88 -8.88
N LEU A 31 -9.68 -20.65 -8.13
CA LEU A 31 -10.39 -20.16 -6.94
C LEU A 31 -9.43 -19.65 -5.87
N LEU A 32 -8.36 -20.40 -5.59
CA LEU A 32 -7.33 -19.97 -4.65
C LEU A 32 -6.65 -18.69 -5.14
N SER A 33 -6.34 -18.59 -6.43
CA SER A 33 -5.74 -17.37 -7.01
C SER A 33 -6.65 -16.15 -6.84
N ILE A 34 -7.95 -16.30 -7.11
CA ILE A 34 -8.95 -15.23 -6.94
C ILE A 34 -9.07 -14.82 -5.47
N GLN A 35 -9.13 -15.79 -4.55
CA GLN A 35 -9.21 -15.50 -3.12
C GLN A 35 -7.99 -14.72 -2.63
N ARG A 36 -6.78 -15.09 -3.08
CA ARG A 36 -5.55 -14.36 -2.75
C ARG A 36 -5.55 -12.94 -3.28
N ALA A 37 -5.98 -12.75 -4.53
CA ALA A 37 -6.12 -11.42 -5.13
C ALA A 37 -7.15 -10.57 -4.38
N SER A 38 -8.29 -11.16 -4.00
CA SER A 38 -9.35 -10.48 -3.26
C SER A 38 -8.87 -10.00 -1.89
N LEU A 39 -8.19 -10.86 -1.11
CA LEU A 39 -7.61 -10.49 0.17
C LEU A 39 -6.60 -9.36 0.02
N LYS A 40 -5.70 -9.47 -0.96
CA LYS A 40 -4.73 -8.41 -1.25
C LYS A 40 -5.41 -7.08 -1.54
N THR A 41 -6.42 -7.07 -2.40
CA THR A 41 -7.13 -5.84 -2.77
C THR A 41 -7.80 -5.22 -1.54
N ALA A 42 -8.50 -6.02 -0.74
CA ALA A 42 -9.15 -5.55 0.48
C ALA A 42 -8.15 -4.96 1.48
N ASP A 43 -7.00 -5.61 1.69
CA ASP A 43 -5.97 -5.09 2.59
C ASP A 43 -5.28 -3.85 2.02
N SER A 44 -5.11 -3.77 0.70
CA SER A 44 -4.55 -2.58 0.04
C SER A 44 -5.46 -1.37 0.19
N GLU A 45 -6.78 -1.56 0.06
CA GLU A 45 -7.77 -0.49 0.28
C GLU A 45 -7.77 -0.01 1.73
N ARG A 46 -7.71 -0.93 2.70
CA ARG A 46 -7.58 -0.60 4.13
C ARG A 46 -6.26 0.13 4.43
N ALA A 47 -5.15 -0.34 3.87
CA ALA A 47 -3.84 0.31 4.01
C ALA A 47 -3.83 1.72 3.41
N ALA A 48 -4.48 1.92 2.25
CA ALA A 48 -4.61 3.23 1.64
C ALA A 48 -5.44 4.19 2.51
N ALA A 49 -6.59 3.73 3.01
CA ALA A 49 -7.42 4.52 3.92
C ALA A 49 -6.68 4.88 5.22
N LEU A 50 -5.92 3.93 5.79
CA LEU A 50 -5.07 4.19 6.95
C LEU A 50 -3.97 5.21 6.63
N ALA A 51 -3.32 5.09 5.47
CA ALA A 51 -2.28 6.03 5.06
C ALA A 51 -2.83 7.46 4.94
N ASP A 52 -4.03 7.64 4.37
CA ASP A 52 -4.69 8.94 4.28
C ASP A 52 -5.06 9.48 5.67
N GLN A 53 -5.59 8.64 6.56
CA GLN A 53 -5.85 9.01 7.95
C GLN A 53 -4.58 9.45 8.70
N LEU A 54 -3.46 8.75 8.50
CA LEU A 54 -2.16 9.09 9.07
C LEU A 54 -1.64 10.42 8.53
N VAL A 55 -1.81 10.68 7.22
CA VAL A 55 -1.49 11.97 6.62
C VAL A 55 -2.31 13.08 7.28
N GLU A 56 -3.63 12.94 7.37
CA GLU A 56 -4.50 13.97 7.97
C GLU A 56 -4.23 14.18 9.46
N ARG A 57 -4.00 13.10 10.21
CA ARG A 57 -3.61 13.16 11.62
C ARG A 57 -2.30 13.93 11.77
N THR A 58 -1.30 13.61 10.96
CA THR A 58 0.01 14.26 10.98
C THR A 58 -0.07 15.72 10.56
N VAL A 59 -0.84 16.05 9.53
CA VAL A 59 -1.05 17.44 9.11
C VAL A 59 -1.67 18.25 10.24
N ARG A 60 -2.67 17.71 10.94
CA ARG A 60 -3.29 18.36 12.12
C ARG A 60 -2.33 18.46 13.30
N GLU A 61 -1.44 17.48 13.48
CA GLU A 61 -0.42 17.49 14.53
C GLU A 61 0.62 18.57 14.26
N VAL A 62 1.15 18.64 13.04
CA VAL A 62 2.11 19.65 12.58
C VAL A 62 1.49 21.06 12.53
N ALA A 63 0.16 21.14 12.40
CA ALA A 63 -0.59 22.39 12.42
C ALA A 63 -0.58 23.13 13.74
N ARG A 64 -0.53 22.37 14.83
CA ARG A 64 -0.36 22.93 16.16
C ARG A 64 1.07 23.49 16.18
N ARG A 65 1.19 24.81 16.26
CA ARG A 65 2.39 25.65 15.97
C ARG A 65 3.72 25.22 16.64
N GLU A 66 3.71 24.20 17.49
CA GLU A 66 4.82 23.76 18.34
C GLU A 66 5.65 22.61 17.74
N ASN A 67 5.29 22.10 16.56
CA ASN A 67 5.99 20.95 15.96
C ASN A 67 7.25 21.34 15.17
N GLU A 68 8.17 22.06 15.82
CA GLU A 68 9.45 22.47 15.23
C GLU A 68 10.31 21.28 14.81
N ALA A 69 10.25 20.16 15.53
CA ALA A 69 10.97 18.93 15.19
C ALA A 69 10.63 18.41 13.78
N PHE A 70 9.38 18.57 13.32
CA PHE A 70 8.99 18.17 11.97
C PHE A 70 9.64 19.06 10.90
N TRP A 71 9.71 20.37 11.17
CA TRP A 71 10.26 21.37 10.25
C TRP A 71 11.78 21.40 10.23
N ALA A 72 12.42 21.09 11.35
CA ALA A 72 13.87 20.99 11.52
C ALA A 72 14.45 19.62 11.11
N ALA A 73 13.61 18.62 10.83
CA ALA A 73 14.06 17.28 10.50
C ALA A 73 15.04 17.29 9.30
N PRO A 74 16.11 16.46 9.32
CA PRO A 74 16.99 16.30 8.16
C PRO A 74 16.23 15.88 6.90
N GLN A 75 16.87 16.02 5.75
CA GLN A 75 16.31 15.53 4.49
C GLN A 75 16.09 14.02 4.57
N ASP A 76 14.92 13.56 4.14
CA ASP A 76 14.52 12.14 4.09
C ASP A 76 14.53 11.42 5.45
N ALA A 77 14.49 12.18 6.55
CA ALA A 77 14.44 11.61 7.88
C ALA A 77 13.11 10.91 8.16
N VAL A 78 13.20 9.75 8.80
CA VAL A 78 12.05 9.08 9.41
C VAL A 78 11.59 9.94 10.58
N TRP A 79 10.38 10.47 10.46
CA TRP A 79 9.78 11.31 11.48
C TRP A 79 9.06 10.48 12.54
N LYS A 80 8.34 9.43 12.11
CA LYS A 80 7.58 8.57 13.01
C LYS A 80 7.38 7.19 12.39
N THR A 81 7.41 6.17 13.23
CA THR A 81 7.00 4.81 12.88
C THR A 81 5.97 4.33 13.89
N GLY A 82 5.20 3.32 13.52
CA GLY A 82 4.29 2.67 14.44
C GLY A 82 3.48 1.57 13.79
N ASP A 83 2.62 0.99 14.61
CA ASP A 83 1.77 -0.13 14.26
C ASP A 83 0.31 0.25 14.52
N GLU A 84 -0.60 -0.09 13.61
CA GLU A 84 -2.04 0.10 13.76
C GLU A 84 -2.76 -1.16 13.27
N GLY A 85 -3.12 -2.02 14.22
CA GLY A 85 -3.66 -3.35 13.92
C GLY A 85 -2.61 -4.24 13.24
N ASP A 86 -2.95 -4.79 12.08
CA ASP A 86 -2.06 -5.64 11.27
C ASP A 86 -1.14 -4.85 10.32
N PHE A 87 -1.22 -3.51 10.37
CA PHE A 87 -0.47 -2.62 9.50
C PHE A 87 0.68 -1.95 10.25
N HIS A 88 1.84 -1.94 9.60
CA HIS A 88 3.01 -1.19 10.03
C HIS A 88 3.12 0.06 9.17
N TYR A 89 3.57 1.17 9.76
CA TYR A 89 3.72 2.42 9.03
C TYR A 89 5.00 3.18 9.35
N GLU A 90 5.45 3.95 8.37
CA GLU A 90 6.58 4.87 8.46
C GLU A 90 6.20 6.20 7.81
N LEU A 91 6.45 7.30 8.53
CA LEU A 91 6.29 8.66 8.06
C LEU A 91 7.68 9.27 7.84
N LYS A 92 7.96 9.66 6.61
CA LYS A 92 9.18 10.37 6.22
C LYS A 92 8.88 11.82 5.91
N SER A 93 9.72 12.72 6.42
CA SER A 93 9.61 14.15 6.18
C SER A 93 10.77 14.62 5.32
N GLN A 94 10.46 15.12 4.13
CA GLN A 94 11.46 15.59 3.19
C GLN A 94 11.31 17.08 2.91
N ALA A 95 12.37 17.83 3.16
CA ALA A 95 12.45 19.23 2.78
C ALA A 95 12.53 19.37 1.26
N ILE A 96 11.68 20.21 0.67
CA ILE A 96 11.68 20.45 -0.78
C ILE A 96 12.68 21.56 -1.09
N MET A 97 13.60 21.27 -2.01
CA MET A 97 14.66 22.20 -2.45
C MET A 97 14.34 22.77 -3.83
N ALA A 98 14.58 24.07 -4.02
CA ALA A 98 14.59 24.75 -5.30
C ALA A 98 15.69 24.17 -6.20
N ARG A 99 15.43 24.22 -7.51
CA ARG A 99 16.35 23.73 -8.56
C ARG A 99 17.73 24.41 -8.55
N ALA A 100 17.85 25.57 -7.89
CA ALA A 100 19.09 26.32 -7.69
C ALA A 100 19.85 25.96 -6.38
N GLY A 101 19.44 24.92 -5.65
CA GLY A 101 20.16 24.38 -4.48
C GLY A 101 19.77 24.97 -3.12
N GLY A 102 18.77 25.86 -3.05
CA GLY A 102 18.23 26.39 -1.79
C GLY A 102 16.87 25.76 -1.42
N ALA A 103 16.38 25.94 -0.20
CA ALA A 103 15.05 25.47 0.21
C ALA A 103 13.91 26.24 -0.47
N LEU A 104 12.90 25.54 -1.01
CA LEU A 104 11.68 26.16 -1.55
C LEU A 104 10.77 26.62 -0.40
N GLY A 105 10.32 27.88 -0.41
CA GLY A 105 9.40 28.41 0.60
C GLY A 105 10.07 29.20 1.73
N GLN A 106 11.35 29.55 1.61
CA GLN A 106 11.94 30.62 2.42
C GLN A 106 11.21 31.94 2.11
N SER A 107 10.58 32.55 3.10
CA SER A 107 10.17 33.96 2.99
C SER A 107 11.44 34.80 3.01
N THR A 108 11.56 35.78 2.12
CA THR A 108 12.68 36.73 2.04
C THR A 108 13.07 37.22 3.44
N GLY A 109 14.11 36.64 4.05
CA GLY A 109 14.59 36.95 5.41
C GLY A 109 14.53 35.82 6.46
N ALA A 110 13.88 34.69 6.20
CA ALA A 110 13.88 33.52 7.10
C ALA A 110 14.64 32.34 6.46
N SER A 111 15.62 31.79 7.19
CA SER A 111 16.37 30.58 6.83
C SER A 111 15.51 29.31 6.76
N ASP A 112 14.25 29.39 7.19
CA ASP A 112 13.42 28.24 7.47
C ASP A 112 12.64 27.79 6.23
N ASN A 113 12.79 26.51 5.88
CA ASN A 113 12.00 25.88 4.84
C ASN A 113 10.56 25.68 5.32
N ASN A 114 9.62 26.40 4.71
CA ASN A 114 8.20 26.30 5.02
C ASN A 114 7.46 25.23 4.22
N LEU A 115 8.12 24.50 3.32
CA LEU A 115 7.52 23.47 2.48
C LEU A 115 8.22 22.11 2.64
N ARG A 116 7.47 21.13 3.15
CA ARG A 116 7.96 19.75 3.29
C ARG A 116 7.00 18.77 2.64
N ARG A 117 7.54 17.70 2.06
CA ARG A 117 6.80 16.53 1.61
C ARG A 117 6.75 15.53 2.74
N LEU A 118 5.54 15.17 3.17
CA LEU A 118 5.28 14.04 4.04
C LEU A 118 5.01 12.82 3.15
N THR A 119 5.80 11.77 3.32
CA THR A 119 5.57 10.48 2.67
C THR A 119 5.16 9.49 3.76
N VAL A 120 4.01 8.85 3.60
CA VAL A 120 3.53 7.79 4.48
C VAL A 120 3.61 6.48 3.71
N LYS A 121 4.34 5.52 4.29
CA LYS A 121 4.48 4.16 3.80
C LYS A 121 3.77 3.25 4.78
N VAL A 122 2.83 2.44 4.28
CA VAL A 122 2.10 1.44 5.07
C VAL A 122 2.36 0.07 4.46
N TRP A 123 2.68 -0.93 5.25
CA TRP A 123 2.90 -2.31 4.80
C TRP A 123 2.28 -3.32 5.77
N TRP A 124 1.98 -4.52 5.26
CA TRP A 124 1.35 -5.59 6.04
C TRP A 124 1.94 -6.95 5.70
N TRP A 125 1.79 -7.90 6.64
CA TRP A 125 2.21 -9.31 6.56
C TRP A 125 3.70 -9.62 6.35
N SER A 126 4.53 -8.64 6.03
CA SER A 126 5.96 -8.81 5.76
C SER A 126 6.79 -7.83 6.58
N THR A 127 8.00 -8.24 6.93
CA THR A 127 9.03 -7.34 7.44
C THR A 127 9.48 -6.44 6.29
N GLU A 128 9.28 -5.14 6.47
CA GLU A 128 9.70 -4.01 5.62
C GLU A 128 9.86 -4.28 4.10
N ALA A 129 8.91 -3.78 3.30
CA ALA A 129 9.01 -3.70 1.83
C ALA A 129 9.20 -5.02 1.06
N GLY A 130 9.02 -6.17 1.71
CA GLY A 130 9.17 -7.48 1.09
C GLY A 130 8.04 -7.82 0.12
N SER A 131 8.41 -8.31 -1.06
CA SER A 131 7.46 -9.00 -1.96
C SER A 131 7.17 -10.39 -1.39
N ARG A 132 5.89 -10.72 -1.21
CA ARG A 132 5.48 -12.07 -0.79
C ARG A 132 5.18 -12.92 -2.02
N GLN A 133 5.72 -14.14 -2.05
CA GLN A 133 5.49 -15.08 -3.15
C GLN A 133 3.99 -15.29 -3.36
N GLY A 134 3.51 -15.02 -4.58
CA GLY A 134 2.09 -15.15 -4.95
C GLY A 134 1.19 -13.96 -4.60
N TYR A 135 1.70 -12.95 -3.88
CA TYR A 135 0.94 -11.72 -3.56
C TYR A 135 1.64 -10.44 -4.07
N GLY A 136 2.93 -10.50 -4.38
CA GLY A 136 3.69 -9.34 -4.87
C GLY A 136 3.95 -8.32 -3.77
N ASN A 137 4.00 -7.04 -4.14
CA ASN A 137 4.28 -5.97 -3.17
C ASN A 137 3.10 -5.73 -2.24
N LEU A 138 3.36 -5.71 -0.93
CA LEU A 138 2.39 -5.56 0.16
C LEU A 138 2.59 -4.23 0.89
N GLN A 139 2.64 -3.15 0.11
CA GLN A 139 2.81 -1.81 0.66
C GLN A 139 2.07 -0.77 -0.18
N VAL A 140 1.59 0.26 0.49
CA VAL A 140 0.98 1.45 -0.10
C VAL A 140 1.82 2.66 0.31
N HIS A 141 2.03 3.56 -0.65
CA HIS A 141 2.68 4.84 -0.40
C HIS A 141 1.72 5.96 -0.77
N THR A 142 1.55 6.90 0.15
CA THR A 142 0.89 8.18 -0.12
C THR A 142 1.86 9.30 0.22
N SER A 143 1.78 10.41 -0.49
CA SER A 143 2.62 11.56 -0.19
C SER A 143 1.84 12.85 -0.35
N ARG A 144 2.10 13.80 0.54
CA ARG A 144 1.43 15.10 0.56
C ARG A 144 2.42 16.21 0.82
N LEU A 145 2.25 17.32 0.11
CA LEU A 145 2.99 18.56 0.38
C LEU A 145 2.31 19.33 1.51
N ILE A 146 3.11 19.73 2.50
CA ILE A 146 2.69 20.45 3.70
C ILE A 146 3.41 21.80 3.68
N ASN A 147 2.64 22.89 3.72
CA ASN A 147 3.16 24.24 3.76
C ASN A 147 2.81 24.91 5.08
N ARG A 148 3.82 25.37 5.84
CA ARG A 148 3.70 26.00 7.16
C ARG A 148 2.70 27.16 7.17
N THR A 149 2.64 27.98 6.12
CA THR A 149 1.77 29.17 6.07
C THR A 149 0.30 28.85 5.81
N ARG A 150 -0.01 27.72 5.16
CA ARG A 150 -1.39 27.34 4.83
C ARG A 150 -2.13 26.62 5.95
N ILE A 151 -1.41 26.31 7.02
CA ILE A 151 -1.91 25.51 8.13
C ILE A 151 -2.44 26.39 9.29
N GLY A 152 -2.14 27.69 9.27
CA GLY A 152 -2.49 28.64 10.33
C GLY A 152 -3.69 29.55 10.05
N ASN A 153 -4.50 29.28 9.02
CA ASN A 153 -5.78 29.97 8.75
C ASN A 153 -6.96 29.05 9.04
#